data_AF-A0A6N9RBY7-F1
#
_entry.id   AF-A0A6N9RBY7-F1
#
_cell.length_a   1.000
_cell.length_b   1.000
_cell.length_c   1.000
_cell.angle_alpha   90.00
_cell.angle_beta   90.00
_cell.angle_gamma   90.00
#
_symmetry.space_group_name_H-M   'P 1'
#
loop_
_entity.id
_entity.type
_entity.pdbx_description
1 polymer ?
#
loop_
_entity_poly.entity_id
_entity_poly.type
_entity_poly.pdbx_seq_one_letter_code
_entity_poly.pdbx_strand_id
1 'polypeptide(L)'
;PRGAALAGKLHGAERALALDCLLAGGDDYELCFTAPPTERGRLAALARELGMPLTRIGTITAGGGLVVRDENGAMLETLPRAFDHFAGAAA
;
A
#
# COMPACT_ATOMS: atom_id res chain seq x y z
N PRO A 1 -4.91 2.69 -2.33
CA PRO A 1 -5.26 3.92 -1.58
C PRO A 1 -5.97 3.54 -0.28
N ARG A 2 -5.90 4.33 0.80
CA ARG A 2 -6.70 4.03 1.99
C ARG A 2 -8.17 4.35 1.70
N GLY A 3 -8.99 3.32 1.50
CA GLY A 3 -10.43 3.49 1.35
C GLY A 3 -11.06 4.07 2.63
N ALA A 4 -12.19 4.77 2.50
CA ALA A 4 -12.88 5.40 3.63
C ALA A 4 -13.25 4.38 4.74
N ALA A 5 -13.54 3.13 4.36
CA ALA A 5 -13.86 2.05 5.30
C ALA A 5 -12.71 1.69 6.25
N LEU A 6 -11.46 1.99 5.88
CA LEU A 6 -10.27 1.72 6.68
C LEU A 6 -9.76 2.98 7.40
N ALA A 7 -10.42 4.13 7.19
CA ALA A 7 -10.08 5.37 7.86
C ALA A 7 -10.28 5.20 9.38
N GLY A 8 -9.23 5.46 10.16
CA GLY A 8 -9.25 5.34 11.61
C GLY A 8 -9.08 3.92 12.16
N LYS A 9 -9.08 2.89 11.30
CA LYS A 9 -8.96 1.49 11.73
C LYS A 9 -7.52 1.00 11.92
N LEU A 10 -6.53 1.88 11.71
CA LEU A 10 -5.11 1.58 11.95
C LEU A 10 -4.73 1.64 13.45
N HIS A 11 -5.70 1.84 14.33
CA HIS A 11 -5.51 1.85 15.77
C HIS A 11 -6.54 0.96 16.46
N GLY A 12 -6.16 0.33 17.57
CA GLY A 12 -7.05 -0.50 18.37
C GLY A 12 -7.31 -1.89 17.78
N ALA A 13 -8.46 -2.48 18.14
CA ALA A 13 -8.75 -3.89 17.91
C ALA A 13 -8.85 -4.28 16.42
N GLU A 14 -9.22 -3.35 15.54
CA GLU A 14 -9.39 -3.62 14.10
C GLU A 14 -8.09 -3.48 13.29
N ARG A 15 -6.99 -3.10 13.93
CA ARG A 15 -5.73 -2.78 13.26
C ARG A 15 -5.19 -3.91 12.40
N ALA A 16 -5.23 -5.14 12.91
CA ALA A 16 -4.73 -6.30 12.18
C ALA A 16 -5.49 -6.50 10.86
N LEU A 17 -6.83 -6.51 10.93
CA LEU A 17 -7.70 -6.61 9.76
C LEU A 17 -7.47 -5.46 8.78
N ALA A 18 -7.30 -4.23 9.28
CA ALA A 18 -7.02 -3.08 8.43
C ALA A 18 -5.68 -3.22 7.68
N LEU A 19 -4.64 -3.76 8.32
CA LEU A 19 -3.37 -4.05 7.67
C LEU A 19 -3.50 -5.16 6.62
N ASP A 20 -4.25 -6.23 6.92
CA ASP A 20 -4.52 -7.31 5.96
C ASP A 20 -5.21 -6.77 4.70
N CYS A 21 -6.26 -5.96 4.86
CA CYS A 21 -6.95 -5.34 3.73
C CYS A 21 -6.03 -4.42 2.91
N LEU A 22 -5.23 -3.58 3.56
CA LEU A 22 -4.37 -2.60 2.87
C LEU A 22 -3.19 -3.23 2.12
N LEU A 23 -2.67 -4.35 2.62
CA LEU A 23 -1.42 -4.94 2.11
C LEU A 23 -1.64 -6.21 1.30
N ALA A 24 -2.76 -6.92 1.50
CA ALA A 24 -3.03 -8.22 0.91
C ALA A 24 -4.49 -8.42 0.46
N GLY A 25 -5.35 -7.41 0.54
CA GLY A 25 -6.77 -7.51 0.19
C GLY A 25 -7.02 -7.85 -1.28
N GLY A 26 -6.44 -7.07 -2.21
CA GLY A 26 -6.62 -7.23 -3.65
C GLY A 26 -7.89 -6.55 -4.19
N ASP A 27 -8.22 -6.83 -5.46
CA ASP A 27 -9.38 -6.28 -6.20
C ASP A 27 -9.47 -4.74 -6.25
N ASP A 28 -8.35 -4.03 -6.02
CA ASP A 28 -8.31 -2.57 -6.10
C ASP A 28 -8.36 -2.05 -7.55
N TYR A 29 -7.84 -2.83 -8.52
CA TYR A 29 -7.65 -2.41 -9.92
C TYR A 29 -6.96 -1.03 -10.08
N GLU A 30 -6.07 -0.70 -9.13
CA GLU A 30 -5.32 0.55 -9.08
C GLU A 30 -3.94 0.44 -9.75
N LEU A 31 -3.40 1.57 -10.22
CA LEU A 31 -2.03 1.63 -10.75
C LEU A 31 -1.02 1.86 -9.62
N CYS A 32 -0.10 0.92 -9.44
CA CYS A 32 1.10 1.11 -8.62
C CYS A 32 2.32 1.26 -9.53
N PHE A 33 2.98 2.41 -9.49
CA PHE A 33 4.10 2.72 -10.38
C PHE A 33 5.22 3.47 -9.65
N THR A 34 6.37 3.55 -10.31
CA THR A 34 7.54 4.28 -9.83
C THR A 34 7.84 5.47 -10.74
N ALA A 35 8.32 6.57 -10.18
CA ALA A 35 8.79 7.72 -10.95
C ALA A 35 9.97 8.42 -10.24
N PRO A 36 10.89 9.03 -11.00
CA PRO A 36 12.01 9.75 -10.40
C PRO A 36 11.52 11.01 -9.65
N PRO A 37 12.22 11.44 -8.58
CA PRO A 37 11.83 12.63 -7.80
C PRO A 37 11.70 13.92 -8.62
N THR A 38 12.41 14.03 -9.75
CA THR A 38 12.37 15.18 -10.65
C THR A 38 11.01 15.35 -11.34
N GLU A 39 10.23 14.28 -11.53
CA GLU A 39 8.93 14.32 -12.21
C GLU A 39 7.76 14.66 -11.27
N ARG A 40 8.02 14.93 -9.99
CA ARG A 40 6.95 15.19 -8.99
C ARG A 40 6.03 16.34 -9.39
N GLY A 41 6.58 17.42 -9.94
CA GLY A 41 5.79 18.57 -10.38
C GLY A 41 4.84 18.20 -11.52
N ARG A 42 5.34 17.44 -12.50
CA ARG A 42 4.54 16.97 -13.64
C ARG A 42 3.44 16.00 -13.19
N LEU A 43 3.75 15.07 -12.30
CA LEU A 43 2.75 14.13 -11.74
C LEU A 43 1.67 14.85 -10.94
N ALA A 44 2.02 15.88 -10.16
CA ALA A 44 1.03 16.68 -9.44
C ALA A 44 0.10 17.45 -10.41
N ALA A 45 0.64 17.99 -11.51
CA ALA A 45 -0.16 18.62 -12.55
C ALA A 45 -1.09 17.62 -13.23
N LEU A 46 -0.59 16.44 -13.61
CA LEU A 46 -1.36 15.36 -14.24
C LEU A 46 -2.47 14.85 -13.32
N ALA A 47 -2.19 14.65 -12.03
CA ALA A 47 -3.18 14.25 -11.03
C ALA A 47 -4.36 15.22 -10.98
N ARG A 48 -4.08 16.53 -11.02
CA ARG A 48 -5.11 17.57 -11.05
C ARG A 48 -5.87 17.59 -12.37
N GLU A 49 -5.18 17.46 -13.50
CA GLU A 49 -5.77 17.46 -14.84
C GLU A 49 -6.76 16.30 -15.01
N LEU A 50 -6.37 15.10 -14.58
CA LEU A 50 -7.20 13.90 -14.68
C LEU A 50 -8.24 13.79 -13.56
N GLY A 51 -8.16 14.63 -12.52
CA GLY A 51 -8.99 14.49 -11.32
C GLY A 51 -8.71 13.19 -10.54
N MET A 52 -7.53 12.61 -10.71
CA MET A 52 -7.13 11.33 -10.09
C MET A 52 -6.05 11.57 -9.04
N PRO A 53 -6.32 11.37 -7.75
CA PRO A 53 -5.34 11.63 -6.70
C PRO A 53 -4.20 10.61 -6.76
N LEU A 54 -2.96 11.10 -6.79
CA LEU A 54 -1.76 10.28 -6.68
C LEU A 54 -1.21 10.33 -5.25
N THR A 55 -0.92 9.16 -4.68
CA THR A 55 -0.33 9.06 -3.34
C THR A 55 1.06 8.44 -3.42
N ARG A 56 2.07 9.16 -2.93
CA ARG A 56 3.42 8.58 -2.79
C ARG A 56 3.45 7.68 -1.56
N ILE A 57 3.61 6.37 -1.78
CA ILE A 57 3.58 5.36 -0.71
C ILE A 57 4.95 4.80 -0.31
N GLY A 58 6.03 5.18 -0.99
CA GLY A 58 7.34 4.63 -0.70
C GLY A 58 8.48 5.22 -1.53
N THR A 59 9.58 4.49 -1.58
CA THR A 59 10.78 4.81 -2.36
C THR A 59 11.48 3.52 -2.75
N ILE A 60 11.92 3.43 -4.00
CA ILE A 60 12.76 2.31 -4.48
C ILE A 60 14.18 2.54 -3.99
N THR A 61 14.78 1.50 -3.40
CA THR A 61 16.17 1.49 -2.93
C THR A 61 16.97 0.46 -3.70
N ALA A 62 18.29 0.58 -3.69
CA ALA A 62 19.16 -0.49 -4.17
C ALA A 62 19.02 -1.74 -3.28
N GLY A 63 19.15 -2.92 -3.89
CA GLY A 63 18.97 -4.21 -3.22
C GLY A 63 17.62 -4.86 -3.48
N GLY A 64 17.39 -6.02 -2.87
CA GLY A 64 16.13 -6.75 -2.93
C GLY A 64 15.35 -6.70 -1.62
N GLY A 65 14.07 -7.05 -1.69
CA GLY A 65 13.18 -7.11 -0.53
C GLY A 65 12.20 -5.94 -0.45
N LEU A 66 11.27 -6.05 0.51
CA LEU A 66 10.23 -5.06 0.77
C LEU A 66 10.22 -4.75 2.27
N VAL A 67 10.33 -3.46 2.60
CA VAL A 67 10.19 -2.97 3.97
C VAL A 67 8.91 -2.16 4.06
N VAL A 68 7.95 -2.65 4.84
CA VAL A 68 6.73 -1.91 5.17
C VAL A 68 6.87 -1.33 6.56
N ARG A 69 6.58 -0.03 6.68
CA ARG A 69 6.49 0.65 7.96
C ARG A 69 5.04 0.94 8.27
N ASP A 70 4.69 0.74 9.53
CA ASP A 70 3.35 0.99 10.03
C ASP A 70 3.06 2.49 10.23
N GLU A 71 1.88 2.80 10.75
CA GLU A 71 1.44 4.16 11.03
C GLU A 71 2.28 4.91 12.07
N ASN A 72 3.09 4.19 12.85
CA ASN A 72 4.04 4.74 13.83
C ASN A 72 5.49 4.75 13.29
N GLY A 73 5.70 4.33 12.04
CA GLY A 73 7.02 4.23 11.42
C GLY A 73 7.81 2.98 11.79
N ALA A 74 7.25 2.08 12.61
CA ALA A 74 7.87 0.82 12.99
C ALA A 74 7.83 -0.16 11.81
N MET A 75 8.89 -0.95 11.65
CA MET A 75 8.93 -1.97 10.61
C MET A 75 7.99 -3.11 10.97
N LEU A 76 7.16 -3.53 10.02
CA LEU A 76 6.39 -4.77 10.17
C LEU A 76 7.32 -5.96 10.02
N GLU A 77 7.42 -6.80 11.04
CA GLU A 77 8.25 -8.02 11.03
C GLU A 77 7.67 -9.10 10.10
N THR A 78 6.35 -9.14 9.98
CA THR A 78 5.62 -10.09 9.14
C THR A 78 4.63 -9.33 8.26
N LEU A 79 4.61 -9.67 6.97
CA LEU A 79 3.62 -9.16 6.03
C LEU A 79 2.47 -10.18 5.87
N PRO A 80 1.23 -9.71 5.65
CA PRO A 80 0.13 -10.61 5.37
C PRO A 80 0.33 -11.36 4.05
N ARG A 81 -0.23 -12.56 3.97
CA ARG A 81 -0.16 -13.37 2.74
C ARG A 81 -1.17 -12.84 1.73
N ALA A 82 -0.68 -12.53 0.53
CA ALA A 82 -1.51 -12.16 -0.60
C ALA A 82 -2.26 -13.38 -1.16
N PHE A 83 -3.24 -13.09 -2.01
CA PHE A 83 -4.01 -14.10 -2.73
C PHE A 83 -3.12 -15.03 -3.57
N ASP A 84 -3.39 -16.33 -3.47
CA ASP A 84 -2.78 -17.39 -4.27
C ASP A 84 -3.87 -18.40 -4.62
N HIS A 85 -4.11 -18.60 -5.92
CA HIS A 85 -5.14 -19.49 -6.46
C HIS A 85 -5.03 -20.94 -5.98
N PHE A 86 -3.82 -21.38 -5.62
CA PHE A 86 -3.52 -22.77 -5.28
C PHE A 86 -3.04 -22.92 -3.84
N ALA A 87 -3.19 -21.88 -3.01
CA ALA A 87 -2.91 -22.01 -1.59
C ALA A 87 -3.77 -23.14 -1.00
N GLY A 88 -3.13 -24.23 -0.61
CA GLY A 88 -3.78 -25.30 0.13
C GLY A 88 -4.21 -24.80 1.51
N ALA A 89 -5.32 -25.33 2.04
CA ALA A 89 -5.61 -25.17 3.46
C ALA A 89 -4.41 -25.70 4.26
N ALA A 90 -3.89 -24.90 5.18
CA ALA A 90 -2.80 -25.33 6.05
C ALA A 90 -3.22 -26.63 6.76
N ALA A 91 -2.38 -27.68 6.63
CA ALA A 91 -2.54 -28.94 7.34
C ALA A 91 -2.34 -28.76 8.86
#